data_AF-A0A9D5HNU7-F1
#
_entry.id   AF-A0A9D5HNU7-F1
#
_cell.length_a   1.000
_cell.length_b   1.000
_cell.length_c   1.000
_cell.angle_alpha   90.00
_cell.angle_beta   90.00
_cell.angle_gamma   90.00
#
_symmetry.space_group_name_H-M   'P 1'
#
loop_
_entity.id
_entity.type
_entity.pdbx_description
1 polymer ?
#
loop_
_entity_poly.entity_id
_entity_poly.type
_entity_poly.pdbx_seq_one_letter_code
_entity_poly.pdbx_strand_id
1 'polypeptide(L)'
;MSQPFGDLVECLLNLVAQRMKQQMESMPGLPAGTEIRTAFAWILSFLAASISSAGGVGGGSLFLPILNLVLGLELKTAATFSAFMVTGGSLSNVIYNIFSRNSNSSRTKSLIDYEIALLSQPCLLLGVSVGVLFNLMFPEWLITVLLASFLVFSTFKTCSAGLKRWKNESEEARRERASGDAEESGGEIEFATVGTPWGKVVILIIVWLSFFGVQVLLGGKNGQSFIHIRPCGVGYWLITASQIPLAIGIETLPKVIFPIAALLSGILGGIFGIGGGLLINPVLLQIGVPPQTTAATTCFMVLFSSLMSSVQYLILGMKGVIVALVYAMLCFVGSILGLSIIQRIVLKSGRVSLIVFMVSIVMALSTISITCFGAIDVWRAYNAGKSMGFKLPC
;
A
#
# COMPACT_ATOMS: atom_id res chain seq x y z
N MET A 1 24.58 -33.88 7.81
CA MET A 1 23.99 -33.52 6.49
C MET A 1 23.52 -32.06 6.43
N SER A 2 23.86 -31.19 7.40
CA SER A 2 23.38 -29.80 7.52
C SER A 2 24.36 -28.70 7.08
N GLN A 3 25.64 -29.02 6.84
CA GLN A 3 26.67 -28.06 6.42
C GLN A 3 26.45 -27.41 5.04
N PRO A 4 26.05 -28.12 3.96
CA PRO A 4 26.01 -27.52 2.62
C PRO A 4 24.88 -26.48 2.44
N PHE A 5 23.83 -26.55 3.26
CA PHE A 5 22.75 -25.56 3.23
C PHE A 5 23.14 -24.26 3.95
N GLY A 6 23.92 -24.34 5.03
CA GLY A 6 24.43 -23.18 5.75
C GLY A 6 25.37 -22.34 4.88
N ASP A 7 26.33 -23.01 4.23
CA ASP A 7 27.31 -22.37 3.35
C ASP A 7 26.64 -21.69 2.14
N LEU A 8 25.57 -22.31 1.60
CA LEU A 8 24.78 -21.74 0.51
C LEU A 8 24.03 -20.48 0.95
N VAL A 9 23.40 -20.50 2.14
CA VAL A 9 22.68 -19.35 2.68
C VAL A 9 23.64 -18.21 2.98
N GLU A 10 24.80 -18.48 3.57
CA GLU A 10 25.80 -17.47 3.88
C GLU A 10 26.41 -16.84 2.62
N CYS A 11 26.72 -17.66 1.61
CA CYS A 11 27.14 -17.19 0.29
C CYS A 11 26.07 -16.29 -0.36
N LEU A 12 24.80 -16.70 -0.30
CA LEU A 12 23.69 -15.94 -0.86
C LEU A 12 23.46 -14.62 -0.11
N LEU A 13 23.55 -14.61 1.22
CA LEU A 13 23.48 -13.41 2.04
C LEU A 13 24.61 -12.44 1.72
N ASN A 14 25.85 -12.93 1.60
CA ASN A 14 27.00 -12.10 1.25
C ASN A 14 26.87 -11.52 -0.16
N LEU A 15 26.38 -12.31 -1.12
CA LEU A 15 26.15 -11.86 -2.50
C LEU A 15 25.03 -10.80 -2.58
N VAL A 16 23.94 -10.99 -1.82
CA VAL A 16 22.87 -9.99 -1.70
C VAL A 16 23.41 -8.72 -1.06
N ALA A 17 24.15 -8.81 0.05
CA ALA A 17 24.72 -7.66 0.74
C ALA A 17 25.66 -6.84 -0.15
N GLN A 18 26.54 -7.50 -0.92
CA GLN A 18 27.42 -6.83 -1.88
C GLN A 18 26.63 -6.10 -2.97
N ARG A 19 25.65 -6.78 -3.59
CA ARG A 19 24.81 -6.17 -4.63
C ARG A 19 23.96 -5.01 -4.09
N MET A 20 23.47 -5.12 -2.87
CA MET A 20 22.74 -4.03 -2.21
C MET A 20 23.63 -2.81 -2.03
N LYS A 21 24.83 -2.99 -1.47
CA LYS A 21 25.79 -1.89 -1.29
C LYS A 21 26.09 -1.19 -2.61
N GLN A 22 26.40 -1.96 -3.64
CA GLN A 22 26.66 -1.45 -4.99
C GLN A 22 25.45 -0.70 -5.57
N GLN A 23 24.23 -1.22 -5.39
CA GLN A 23 23.02 -0.53 -5.86
C GLN A 23 22.75 0.76 -5.08
N MET A 24 22.94 0.79 -3.76
CA MET A 24 22.74 1.99 -2.93
C MET A 24 23.73 3.09 -3.28
N GLU A 25 25.00 2.76 -3.49
CA GLU A 25 26.03 3.72 -3.93
C GLU A 25 25.73 4.32 -5.32
N SER A 26 25.01 3.60 -6.17
CA SER A 26 24.62 4.07 -7.51
C SER A 26 23.38 4.96 -7.53
N MET A 27 22.69 5.16 -6.40
CA MET A 27 21.46 5.96 -6.34
C MET A 27 21.75 7.47 -6.25
N PRO A 28 21.09 8.29 -7.07
CA PRO A 28 21.24 9.75 -7.00
C PRO A 28 20.66 10.28 -5.67
N GLY A 29 21.34 11.25 -5.06
CA GLY A 29 20.87 11.96 -3.86
C GLY A 29 21.30 11.37 -2.52
N LEU A 30 21.97 10.21 -2.49
CA LEU A 30 22.42 9.59 -1.25
C LEU A 30 23.71 10.27 -0.70
N PRO A 31 23.73 10.80 0.53
CA PRO A 31 24.93 11.39 1.11
C PRO A 31 25.93 10.32 1.58
N ALA A 32 27.23 10.64 1.55
CA ALA A 32 28.33 9.76 1.93
C ALA A 32 28.25 9.29 3.40
N GLY A 33 28.61 8.04 3.69
CA GLY A 33 28.56 7.45 5.03
C GLY A 33 27.19 6.88 5.43
N THR A 34 26.44 6.32 4.48
CA THR A 34 25.02 6.00 4.65
C THR A 34 24.72 4.74 5.46
N GLU A 35 25.70 3.89 5.80
CA GLU A 35 25.47 2.56 6.43
C GLU A 35 24.65 2.64 7.74
N ILE A 36 24.87 3.67 8.56
CA ILE A 36 24.08 3.86 9.79
C ILE A 36 22.64 4.27 9.45
N ARG A 37 22.46 5.16 8.46
CA ARG A 37 21.15 5.63 8.01
C ARG A 37 20.33 4.51 7.39
N THR A 38 20.95 3.58 6.67
CA THR A 38 20.26 2.41 6.10
C THR A 38 19.75 1.47 7.19
N ALA A 39 20.55 1.21 8.23
CA ALA A 39 20.14 0.39 9.36
C ALA A 39 18.95 1.01 10.12
N PHE A 40 19.00 2.32 10.40
CA PHE A 40 17.86 3.03 10.99
C PHE A 40 16.61 2.97 10.12
N ALA A 41 16.76 3.13 8.80
CA ALA A 41 15.63 3.04 7.88
C ALA A 41 15.01 1.64 7.85
N TRP A 42 15.80 0.56 7.97
CA TRP A 42 15.27 -0.80 8.12
C TRP A 42 14.43 -0.95 9.38
N ILE A 43 14.97 -0.54 10.53
CA ILE A 43 14.26 -0.63 11.81
C ILE A 43 12.94 0.15 11.77
N LEU A 44 12.98 1.40 11.29
CA LEU A 44 11.79 2.24 11.19
C LEU A 44 10.77 1.67 10.20
N SER A 45 11.23 1.14 9.06
CA SER A 45 10.34 0.50 8.07
C SER A 45 9.67 -0.75 8.62
N PHE A 46 10.41 -1.57 9.38
CA PHE A 46 9.87 -2.74 10.06
C PHE A 46 8.78 -2.37 11.08
N LEU A 47 9.03 -1.33 11.90
CA LEU A 47 8.05 -0.83 12.87
C LEU A 47 6.83 -0.21 12.18
N ALA A 48 7.05 0.57 11.11
CA ALA A 48 5.98 1.16 10.31
C ALA A 48 5.10 0.08 9.66
N ALA A 49 5.72 -0.96 9.08
CA ALA A 49 5.01 -2.11 8.53
C ALA A 49 4.13 -2.76 9.61
N SER A 50 4.72 -3.06 10.78
CA SER A 50 4.03 -3.66 11.92
C SER A 50 2.76 -2.90 12.32
N ILE A 51 2.84 -1.57 12.48
CA ILE A 51 1.71 -0.73 12.90
C ILE A 51 0.68 -0.60 11.77
N SER A 52 1.13 -0.40 10.54
CA SER A 52 0.25 -0.15 9.40
C SER A 52 -0.61 -1.35 8.99
N SER A 53 -0.10 -2.56 9.22
CA SER A 53 -0.80 -3.79 8.89
C SER A 53 -2.09 -3.98 9.68
N ALA A 54 -2.15 -3.53 10.93
CA ALA A 54 -3.38 -3.59 11.71
C ALA A 54 -4.46 -2.60 11.22
N GLY A 55 -4.06 -1.48 10.62
CA GLY A 55 -4.97 -0.45 10.13
C GLY A 55 -5.56 -0.74 8.74
N GLY A 56 -5.09 -1.79 8.04
CA GLY A 56 -5.56 -2.10 6.70
C GLY A 56 -5.12 -1.10 5.61
N VAL A 57 -4.14 -0.25 5.90
CA VAL A 57 -3.74 0.91 5.06
C VAL A 57 -2.61 0.55 4.09
N GLY A 58 -1.87 -0.53 4.34
CA GLY A 58 -0.74 -0.94 3.49
C GLY A 58 0.58 -0.18 3.69
N GLY A 59 0.68 0.69 4.71
CA GLY A 59 1.97 1.24 5.19
C GLY A 59 2.67 2.28 4.32
N GLY A 60 2.29 2.45 3.04
CA GLY A 60 3.01 3.33 2.12
C GLY A 60 3.12 4.80 2.55
N SER A 61 2.11 5.34 3.25
CA SER A 61 2.15 6.71 3.79
C SER A 61 3.24 6.90 4.84
N LEU A 62 3.68 5.82 5.49
CA LEU A 62 4.73 5.82 6.50
C LEU A 62 6.11 5.54 5.89
N PHE A 63 6.17 4.78 4.79
CA PHE A 63 7.44 4.47 4.13
C PHE A 63 8.03 5.67 3.41
N LEU A 64 7.21 6.50 2.76
CA LEU A 64 7.67 7.71 2.07
C LEU A 64 8.49 8.67 2.94
N PRO A 65 8.04 9.10 4.14
CA PRO A 65 8.84 9.96 5.01
C PRO A 65 10.08 9.25 5.54
N ILE A 66 10.02 7.94 5.83
CA ILE A 66 11.19 7.17 6.30
C ILE A 66 12.25 7.14 5.20
N LEU A 67 11.87 6.81 3.97
CA LEU A 67 12.79 6.74 2.83
C LEU A 67 13.33 8.11 2.45
N ASN A 68 12.49 9.15 2.44
CA ASN A 68 12.93 10.50 2.11
C ASN A 68 13.84 11.08 3.20
N LEU A 69 13.42 11.06 4.46
CA LEU A 69 14.15 11.72 5.56
C LEU A 69 15.37 10.92 6.02
N VAL A 70 15.19 9.60 6.23
CA VAL A 70 16.24 8.78 6.84
C VAL A 70 17.28 8.38 5.80
N LEU A 71 16.87 8.00 4.58
CA LEU A 71 17.84 7.67 3.52
C LEU A 71 18.23 8.88 2.66
N GLY A 72 17.41 9.93 2.58
CA GLY A 72 17.67 11.07 1.69
C GLY A 72 17.25 10.80 0.24
N LEU A 73 16.31 9.89 0.02
CA LEU A 73 15.84 9.56 -1.34
C LEU A 73 14.84 10.60 -1.83
N GLU A 74 14.99 11.04 -3.08
CA GLU A 74 13.99 11.86 -3.77
C GLU A 74 12.61 11.18 -3.70
N LEU A 75 11.53 11.97 -3.55
CA LEU A 75 10.20 11.44 -3.27
C LEU A 75 9.67 10.50 -4.38
N LYS A 76 10.07 10.73 -5.64
CA LYS A 76 9.77 9.85 -6.77
C LYS A 76 10.38 8.46 -6.57
N THR A 77 11.66 8.42 -6.22
CA THR A 77 12.39 7.18 -5.91
C THR A 77 11.81 6.53 -4.65
N ALA A 78 11.55 7.30 -3.58
CA ALA A 78 10.91 6.77 -2.39
C ALA A 78 9.54 6.09 -2.70
N ALA A 79 8.73 6.67 -3.60
CA ALA A 79 7.48 6.08 -4.05
C ALA A 79 7.66 4.76 -4.81
N THR A 80 8.74 4.63 -5.59
CA THR A 80 9.02 3.37 -6.29
C THR A 80 9.41 2.26 -5.31
N PHE A 81 10.23 2.56 -4.29
CA PHE A 81 10.59 1.62 -3.22
C PHE A 81 9.39 1.29 -2.32
N SER A 82 8.56 2.28 -2.00
CA SER A 82 7.40 2.07 -1.14
C SER A 82 6.39 1.12 -1.78
N ALA A 83 6.22 1.13 -3.11
CA ALA A 83 5.35 0.17 -3.79
C ALA A 83 5.73 -1.28 -3.46
N PHE A 84 7.02 -1.62 -3.50
CA PHE A 84 7.53 -2.95 -3.15
C PHE A 84 7.33 -3.27 -1.66
N MET A 85 7.57 -2.29 -0.79
CA MET A 85 7.35 -2.42 0.66
C MET A 85 5.88 -2.68 1.00
N VAL A 86 4.97 -1.92 0.39
CA VAL A 86 3.51 -2.10 0.50
C VAL A 86 3.10 -3.48 -0.01
N THR A 87 3.67 -3.96 -1.11
CA THR A 87 3.41 -5.32 -1.61
C THR A 87 3.82 -6.38 -0.58
N GLY A 88 5.01 -6.26 0.04
CA GLY A 88 5.45 -7.18 1.09
C GLY A 88 4.51 -7.18 2.32
N GLY A 89 4.10 -5.99 2.79
CA GLY A 89 3.20 -5.86 3.94
C GLY A 89 1.76 -6.32 3.65
N SER A 90 1.23 -6.03 2.46
CA SER A 90 -0.11 -6.48 2.08
C SER A 90 -0.15 -7.98 1.78
N LEU A 91 0.90 -8.56 1.21
CA LEU A 91 1.01 -10.00 0.97
C LEU A 91 1.01 -10.78 2.28
N SER A 92 1.82 -10.36 3.24
CA SER A 92 1.85 -10.94 4.59
C SER A 92 0.50 -10.81 5.29
N ASN A 93 -0.19 -9.68 5.16
CA ASN A 93 -1.54 -9.51 5.69
C ASN A 93 -2.56 -10.48 5.08
N VAL A 94 -2.55 -10.64 3.76
CA VAL A 94 -3.46 -11.58 3.07
C VAL A 94 -3.16 -13.01 3.52
N ILE A 95 -1.89 -13.41 3.55
CA ILE A 95 -1.44 -14.71 4.04
C ILE A 95 -1.92 -14.92 5.47
N TYR A 96 -1.64 -13.97 6.37
CA TYR A 96 -2.03 -14.06 7.78
C TYR A 96 -3.55 -14.23 7.94
N ASN A 97 -4.35 -13.44 7.24
CA ASN A 97 -5.82 -13.54 7.31
C ASN A 97 -6.35 -14.88 6.77
N ILE A 98 -5.72 -15.45 5.75
CA ILE A 98 -6.10 -16.76 5.20
C ILE A 98 -5.67 -17.91 6.14
N PHE A 99 -4.47 -17.84 6.73
CA PHE A 99 -3.94 -18.89 7.61
C PHE A 99 -4.59 -18.88 8.99
N SER A 100 -4.80 -17.71 9.61
CA SER A 100 -5.48 -17.59 10.89
C SER A 100 -6.93 -18.09 10.84
N ARG A 101 -7.56 -18.08 9.65
CA ARG A 101 -8.85 -18.74 9.42
C ARG A 101 -8.78 -20.26 9.56
N ASN A 102 -7.71 -20.89 9.07
CA ASN A 102 -7.60 -22.35 9.01
C ASN A 102 -7.35 -22.99 10.40
N SER A 103 -6.88 -22.19 11.37
CA SER A 103 -6.61 -22.66 12.74
C SER A 103 -7.84 -22.67 13.65
N ASN A 104 -8.84 -21.82 13.39
CA ASN A 104 -10.07 -21.77 14.18
C ASN A 104 -11.19 -22.52 13.44
N SER A 105 -11.30 -23.82 13.73
CA SER A 105 -12.25 -24.78 13.14
C SER A 105 -13.73 -24.53 13.50
N SER A 106 -14.12 -23.29 13.78
CA SER A 106 -15.51 -22.87 14.04
C SER A 106 -15.92 -21.76 13.08
N ARG A 107 -16.62 -22.16 12.00
CA ARG A 107 -17.59 -21.41 11.17
C ARG A 107 -17.53 -19.86 11.20
N THR A 108 -16.38 -19.26 10.93
CA THR A 108 -16.25 -17.79 10.83
C THR A 108 -16.13 -17.36 9.38
N LYS A 109 -16.99 -16.41 8.99
CA LYS A 109 -17.07 -15.82 7.65
C LYS A 109 -15.72 -15.24 7.19
N SER A 110 -15.48 -15.23 5.87
CA SER A 110 -14.32 -14.54 5.28
C SER A 110 -14.30 -13.07 5.72
N LEU A 111 -13.21 -12.64 6.37
CA LEU A 111 -12.99 -11.22 6.67
C LEU A 111 -12.81 -10.39 5.39
N ILE A 112 -12.39 -11.02 4.28
CA ILE A 112 -12.25 -10.34 2.99
C ILE A 112 -13.58 -10.38 2.26
N ASP A 113 -14.13 -9.21 1.95
CA ASP A 113 -15.28 -9.04 1.08
C ASP A 113 -14.84 -9.01 -0.39
N TYR A 114 -14.94 -10.17 -1.03
CA TYR A 114 -14.52 -10.34 -2.42
C TYR A 114 -15.46 -9.65 -3.42
N GLU A 115 -16.69 -9.31 -3.04
CA GLU A 115 -17.61 -8.61 -3.96
C GLU A 115 -17.21 -7.15 -4.08
N ILE A 116 -16.93 -6.52 -2.95
CA ILE A 116 -16.39 -5.16 -2.90
C ILE A 116 -15.05 -5.09 -3.62
N ALA A 117 -14.16 -6.06 -3.38
CA ALA A 117 -12.86 -6.12 -4.06
C ALA A 117 -13.05 -6.30 -5.58
N LEU A 118 -13.87 -7.26 -6.03
CA LEU A 118 -14.09 -7.49 -7.46
C LEU A 118 -14.66 -6.26 -8.17
N LEU A 119 -15.53 -5.53 -7.50
CA LEU A 119 -16.13 -4.31 -8.04
C LEU A 119 -15.13 -3.16 -8.16
N SER A 120 -14.27 -2.95 -7.16
CA SER A 120 -13.35 -1.81 -7.14
C SER A 120 -12.01 -2.06 -7.82
N GLN A 121 -11.60 -3.33 -7.95
CA GLN A 121 -10.27 -3.69 -8.43
C GLN A 121 -9.97 -3.16 -9.85
N PRO A 122 -10.88 -3.23 -10.85
CA PRO A 122 -10.58 -2.74 -12.20
C PRO A 122 -10.31 -1.23 -12.22
N CYS A 123 -11.17 -0.42 -11.62
CA CYS A 123 -10.97 1.03 -11.48
C CYS A 123 -9.71 1.37 -10.67
N LEU A 124 -9.43 0.61 -9.61
CA LEU A 124 -8.22 0.79 -8.82
C LEU A 124 -6.95 0.54 -9.64
N LEU A 125 -6.91 -0.53 -10.45
CA LEU A 125 -5.76 -0.89 -11.29
C LEU A 125 -5.57 0.07 -12.47
N LEU A 126 -6.67 0.55 -13.06
CA LEU A 126 -6.65 1.62 -14.06
C LEU A 126 -6.05 2.89 -13.44
N GLY A 127 -6.52 3.28 -12.25
CA GLY A 127 -6.02 4.43 -11.52
C GLY A 127 -4.53 4.31 -11.20
N VAL A 128 -4.07 3.15 -10.73
CA VAL A 128 -2.64 2.88 -10.48
C VAL A 128 -1.81 3.09 -11.74
N SER A 129 -2.27 2.55 -12.87
CA SER A 129 -1.57 2.64 -14.15
C SER A 129 -1.34 4.10 -14.57
N VAL A 130 -2.38 4.93 -14.43
CA VAL A 130 -2.32 6.38 -14.68
C VAL A 130 -1.45 7.10 -13.63
N GLY A 131 -1.58 6.72 -12.36
CA GLY A 131 -0.84 7.33 -11.26
C GLY A 131 0.66 7.15 -11.37
N VAL A 132 1.13 5.96 -11.75
CA VAL A 132 2.56 5.71 -11.99
C VAL A 132 3.08 6.54 -13.17
N LEU A 133 2.27 6.76 -14.22
CA LEU A 133 2.64 7.66 -15.31
C LEU A 133 2.78 9.12 -14.80
N PHE A 134 1.86 9.58 -13.96
CA PHE A 134 1.96 10.89 -13.32
C PHE A 134 3.17 11.02 -12.39
N ASN A 135 3.57 9.95 -11.68
CA ASN A 135 4.81 9.95 -10.90
C ASN A 135 6.03 10.32 -11.77
N LEU A 136 6.08 9.85 -13.02
CA LEU A 136 7.15 10.19 -13.95
C LEU A 136 7.05 11.63 -14.47
N MET A 137 5.86 12.04 -14.87
CA MET A 137 5.61 13.32 -15.54
C MET A 137 5.67 14.52 -14.61
N PHE A 138 5.13 14.39 -13.40
CA PHE A 138 4.98 15.52 -12.48
C PHE A 138 6.31 15.94 -11.87
N PRO A 139 6.58 17.24 -11.72
CA PRO A 139 7.77 17.70 -11.02
C PRO A 139 7.69 17.33 -9.53
N GLU A 140 8.85 17.23 -8.86
CA GLU A 140 8.92 16.76 -7.48
C GLU A 140 8.15 17.65 -6.50
N TRP A 141 8.19 18.98 -6.69
CA TRP A 141 7.45 19.91 -5.84
C TRP A 141 5.95 19.63 -5.87
N LEU A 142 5.41 19.27 -7.04
CA LEU A 142 4.00 18.97 -7.21
C LEU A 142 3.65 17.66 -6.50
N ILE A 143 4.48 16.62 -6.63
CA ILE A 143 4.28 15.34 -5.94
C ILE A 143 4.34 15.56 -4.42
N THR A 144 5.27 16.37 -3.93
CA THR A 144 5.40 16.71 -2.50
C THR A 144 4.17 17.45 -1.98
N VAL A 145 3.68 18.47 -2.70
CA VAL A 145 2.45 19.20 -2.32
C VAL A 145 1.22 18.29 -2.35
N LEU A 146 1.09 17.47 -3.40
CA LEU A 146 -0.01 16.51 -3.51
C LEU A 146 0.04 15.49 -2.35
N LEU A 147 1.22 14.94 -2.04
CA LEU A 147 1.38 14.00 -0.94
C LEU A 147 1.07 14.65 0.41
N ALA A 148 1.58 15.85 0.66
CA ALA A 148 1.33 16.59 1.90
C ALA A 148 -0.17 16.86 2.08
N SER A 149 -0.85 17.38 1.03
CA SER A 149 -2.29 17.64 1.07
C SER A 149 -3.10 16.37 1.32
N PHE A 150 -2.70 15.26 0.69
CA PHE A 150 -3.33 13.96 0.86
C PHE A 150 -3.16 13.43 2.28
N LEU A 151 -1.95 13.51 2.84
CA LEU A 151 -1.67 13.06 4.21
C LEU A 151 -2.39 13.91 5.26
N VAL A 152 -2.50 15.23 5.07
CA VAL A 152 -3.30 16.11 5.93
C VAL A 152 -4.77 15.67 5.91
N PHE A 153 -5.34 15.50 4.72
CA PHE A 153 -6.74 15.08 4.55
C PHE A 153 -7.00 13.72 5.19
N SER A 154 -6.15 12.73 4.91
CA SER A 154 -6.28 11.37 5.44
C SER A 154 -6.05 11.30 6.95
N THR A 155 -5.13 12.10 7.49
CA THR A 155 -4.89 12.19 8.94
C THR A 155 -6.11 12.78 9.64
N PHE A 156 -6.69 13.86 9.09
CA PHE A 156 -7.90 14.48 9.64
C PHE A 156 -9.09 13.50 9.64
N LYS A 157 -9.32 12.82 8.50
CA LYS A 157 -10.40 11.82 8.37
C LYS A 157 -10.20 10.63 9.32
N THR A 158 -8.98 10.09 9.40
CA THR A 158 -8.66 8.95 10.27
C THR A 158 -8.80 9.31 11.75
N CYS A 159 -8.30 10.48 12.16
CA CYS A 159 -8.42 10.97 13.54
C CYS A 159 -9.89 11.20 13.92
N SER A 160 -10.67 11.83 13.05
CA SER A 160 -12.11 12.04 13.25
C SER A 160 -12.87 10.70 13.38
N ALA A 161 -12.58 9.73 12.52
CA ALA A 161 -13.17 8.40 12.60
C ALA A 161 -12.75 7.66 13.89
N GLY A 162 -11.49 7.77 14.29
CA GLY A 162 -10.96 7.19 15.53
C GLY A 162 -11.65 7.77 16.77
N LEU A 163 -11.82 9.09 16.84
CA LEU A 163 -12.54 9.76 17.93
C LEU A 163 -14.02 9.34 17.98
N LYS A 164 -14.70 9.28 16.83
CA LYS A 164 -16.09 8.82 16.76
C LYS A 164 -16.21 7.38 17.27
N ARG A 165 -15.27 6.51 16.89
CA ARG A 165 -15.26 5.11 17.32
C ARG A 165 -14.96 4.96 18.81
N TRP A 166 -14.00 5.71 19.34
CA TRP A 166 -13.71 5.76 20.77
C TRP A 166 -14.94 6.18 21.59
N LYS A 167 -15.70 7.15 21.09
CA LYS A 167 -16.94 7.61 21.74
C LYS A 167 -17.96 6.48 21.80
N ASN A 168 -18.22 5.79 20.68
CA ASN A 168 -19.15 4.67 20.64
C ASN A 168 -18.71 3.51 21.56
N GLU A 169 -17.44 3.10 21.50
CA GLU A 169 -16.88 2.03 22.36
C GLU A 169 -16.94 2.42 23.85
N SER A 170 -16.84 3.72 24.17
CA SER A 170 -16.97 4.22 25.56
C SER A 170 -18.43 4.30 26.02
N GLU A 171 -19.38 4.60 25.13
CA GLU A 171 -20.81 4.60 25.43
C GLU A 171 -21.33 3.18 25.63
N GLU A 172 -20.93 2.22 24.80
CA GLU A 172 -21.24 0.79 24.95
C GLU A 172 -20.72 0.24 26.28
N ALA A 173 -19.44 0.48 26.61
CA ALA A 173 -18.88 0.08 27.90
C ALA A 173 -19.57 0.76 29.10
N ARG A 174 -20.13 1.96 28.92
CA ARG A 174 -20.92 2.64 29.95
C ARG A 174 -22.32 2.04 30.09
N ARG A 175 -22.94 1.60 28.99
CA ARG A 175 -24.23 0.89 28.98
C ARG A 175 -24.09 -0.47 29.67
N GLU A 176 -23.07 -1.25 29.31
CA GLU A 176 -22.77 -2.55 29.94
C GLU A 176 -22.54 -2.44 31.45
N ARG A 177 -21.81 -1.40 31.89
CA ARG A 177 -21.63 -1.13 33.33
C ARG A 177 -22.90 -0.65 34.03
N ALA A 178 -23.82 -0.01 33.32
CA ALA A 178 -25.07 0.50 33.87
C ALA A 178 -26.15 -0.58 33.93
N SER A 179 -26.10 -1.61 33.09
CA SER A 179 -27.06 -2.70 32.99
C SER A 179 -26.70 -3.93 33.85
N GLY A 180 -25.95 -3.74 34.95
CA GLY A 180 -25.42 -4.77 35.87
C GLY A 180 -25.98 -6.19 35.69
N ASP A 181 -25.12 -7.10 35.23
CA ASP A 181 -25.31 -8.55 35.12
C ASP A 181 -26.64 -9.00 34.52
N ALA A 182 -26.82 -8.78 33.21
CA ALA A 182 -27.81 -9.51 32.42
C ALA A 182 -27.25 -9.81 31.03
N GLU A 183 -27.03 -11.12 30.82
CA GLU A 183 -26.87 -11.85 29.55
C GLU A 183 -25.86 -11.32 28.51
N GLU A 184 -24.98 -12.24 28.10
CA GLU A 184 -24.40 -12.25 26.76
C GLU A 184 -25.53 -12.07 25.74
N SER A 185 -25.80 -10.83 25.34
CA SER A 185 -26.37 -10.55 24.03
C SER A 185 -25.24 -10.74 23.02
N GLY A 186 -24.86 -12.02 22.85
CA GLY A 186 -24.41 -12.52 21.57
C GLY A 186 -25.56 -12.30 20.59
N GLY A 187 -25.68 -11.07 20.09
CA GLY A 187 -26.35 -10.83 18.84
C GLY A 187 -25.56 -11.59 17.78
N GLU A 188 -25.94 -12.84 17.54
CA GLU A 188 -25.67 -13.53 16.30
C GLU A 188 -26.25 -12.64 15.19
N ILE A 189 -25.41 -11.74 14.69
CA ILE A 189 -25.60 -11.20 13.35
C ILE A 189 -25.50 -12.45 12.48
N GLU A 190 -26.65 -12.88 11.96
CA GLU A 190 -26.79 -14.01 11.05
C GLU A 190 -26.03 -13.68 9.77
N PHE A 191 -24.71 -13.86 9.82
CA PHE A 191 -23.82 -13.47 8.77
C PHE A 191 -23.76 -14.64 7.79
N ALA A 192 -24.63 -14.58 6.78
CA ALA A 192 -24.80 -15.61 5.76
C ALA A 192 -23.47 -16.26 5.33
N THR A 193 -23.47 -17.59 5.41
CA THR A 193 -22.37 -18.53 5.16
C THR A 193 -21.98 -18.53 3.69
N VAL A 194 -20.88 -17.86 3.35
CA VAL A 194 -20.25 -18.03 2.04
C VAL A 194 -18.77 -18.33 2.29
N GLY A 195 -18.39 -19.59 2.09
CA GLY A 195 -16.98 -19.99 2.06
C GLY A 195 -16.22 -19.13 1.03
N THR A 196 -14.90 -18.98 1.19
CA THR A 196 -14.08 -18.19 0.22
C THR A 196 -14.39 -18.67 -1.19
N PRO A 197 -15.05 -17.84 -2.02
CA PRO A 197 -15.41 -18.25 -3.35
C PRO A 197 -14.13 -18.17 -4.17
N TRP A 198 -13.36 -19.27 -4.19
CA TRP A 198 -12.14 -19.39 -4.99
C TRP A 198 -12.37 -18.96 -6.44
N GLY A 199 -13.59 -19.15 -6.97
CA GLY A 199 -14.02 -18.58 -8.24
C GLY A 199 -13.86 -17.05 -8.33
N LYS A 200 -14.28 -16.27 -7.32
CA LYS A 200 -14.11 -14.80 -7.32
C LYS A 200 -12.64 -14.41 -7.22
N VAL A 201 -11.83 -15.14 -6.45
CA VAL A 201 -10.38 -14.91 -6.37
C VAL A 201 -9.71 -15.16 -7.72
N VAL A 202 -10.06 -16.26 -8.39
CA VAL A 202 -9.56 -16.58 -9.73
C VAL A 202 -9.96 -15.50 -10.72
N ILE A 203 -11.22 -15.03 -10.71
CA ILE A 203 -11.65 -13.91 -11.56
C ILE A 203 -10.79 -12.66 -11.28
N LEU A 204 -10.56 -12.32 -10.00
CA LEU A 204 -9.78 -11.15 -9.65
C LEU A 204 -8.31 -11.26 -10.11
N ILE A 205 -7.72 -12.45 -10.03
CA ILE A 205 -6.39 -12.74 -10.58
C ILE A 205 -6.41 -12.61 -12.11
N ILE A 206 -7.44 -13.10 -12.80
CA ILE A 206 -7.58 -12.97 -14.26
C ILE A 206 -7.68 -11.49 -14.66
N VAL A 207 -8.49 -10.70 -13.95
CA VAL A 207 -8.60 -9.25 -14.17
C VAL A 207 -7.23 -8.59 -13.98
N TRP A 208 -6.53 -8.90 -12.88
CA TRP A 208 -5.19 -8.38 -12.64
C TRP A 208 -4.21 -8.78 -13.75
N LEU A 209 -4.21 -10.05 -14.16
CA LEU A 209 -3.36 -10.57 -15.23
C LEU A 209 -3.66 -9.91 -16.58
N SER A 210 -4.91 -9.55 -16.84
CA SER A 210 -5.29 -8.80 -18.04
C SER A 210 -4.67 -7.40 -18.04
N PHE A 211 -4.81 -6.63 -16.95
CA PHE A 211 -4.16 -5.33 -16.81
C PHE A 211 -2.62 -5.43 -16.85
N PHE A 212 -2.06 -6.41 -16.14
CA PHE A 212 -0.63 -6.71 -16.14
C PHE A 212 -0.12 -7.05 -17.54
N GLY A 213 -0.84 -7.91 -18.28
CA GLY A 213 -0.51 -8.29 -19.64
C GLY A 213 -0.45 -7.07 -20.56
N VAL A 214 -1.41 -6.15 -20.43
CA VAL A 214 -1.37 -4.86 -21.13
C VAL A 214 -0.09 -4.09 -20.80
N GLN A 215 0.30 -3.96 -19.52
CA GLN A 215 1.53 -3.25 -19.15
C GLN A 215 2.81 -3.93 -19.65
N VAL A 216 2.87 -5.26 -19.63
CA VAL A 216 4.01 -6.02 -20.17
C VAL A 216 4.11 -5.82 -21.69
N LEU A 217 2.98 -5.76 -22.39
CA LEU A 217 2.95 -5.49 -23.84
C LEU A 217 3.45 -4.09 -24.20
N LEU A 218 3.17 -3.07 -23.38
CA LEU A 218 3.73 -1.72 -23.58
C LEU A 218 5.27 -1.71 -23.50
N GLY A 219 5.82 -2.54 -22.61
CA GLY A 219 7.26 -2.68 -22.39
C GLY A 219 7.96 -1.44 -21.84
N GLY A 220 9.27 -1.57 -21.60
CA GLY A 220 10.07 -0.61 -20.83
C GLY A 220 10.92 0.33 -21.67
N LYS A 221 11.56 1.31 -21.00
CA LYS A 221 12.50 2.28 -21.61
C LYS A 221 13.66 1.66 -22.39
N ASN A 222 13.97 0.38 -22.13
CA ASN A 222 15.10 -0.33 -22.76
C ASN A 222 14.72 -1.03 -24.08
N GLY A 223 13.52 -0.82 -24.62
CA GLY A 223 13.15 -1.25 -25.98
C GLY A 223 12.95 -2.76 -26.17
N GLN A 224 13.06 -3.57 -25.11
CA GLN A 224 12.64 -4.97 -25.10
C GLN A 224 11.15 -5.07 -24.76
N SER A 225 10.30 -4.55 -25.63
CA SER A 225 8.86 -4.80 -25.59
C SER A 225 8.58 -6.04 -26.45
N PHE A 226 7.65 -6.91 -26.03
CA PHE A 226 7.27 -8.08 -26.84
C PHE A 226 6.75 -7.65 -28.23
N ILE A 227 6.11 -6.48 -28.30
CA ILE A 227 5.73 -5.81 -29.55
C ILE A 227 6.58 -4.55 -29.65
N HIS A 228 7.35 -4.39 -30.73
CA HIS A 228 8.19 -3.21 -30.95
C HIS A 228 7.32 -1.98 -31.28
N ILE A 229 6.75 -1.36 -30.24
CA ILE A 229 5.93 -0.16 -30.33
C ILE A 229 6.79 1.02 -29.92
N ARG A 230 6.81 2.07 -30.76
CA ARG A 230 7.52 3.30 -30.41
C ARG A 230 6.92 3.89 -29.12
N PRO A 231 7.73 4.15 -28.08
CA PRO A 231 7.23 4.81 -26.88
C PRO A 231 6.58 6.13 -27.27
N CYS A 232 5.37 6.36 -26.76
CA CYS A 232 4.54 7.52 -27.08
C CYS A 232 4.03 7.68 -28.52
N GLY A 233 4.10 6.62 -29.33
CA GLY A 233 3.34 6.56 -30.58
C GLY A 233 1.83 6.40 -30.34
N VAL A 234 1.04 6.53 -31.40
CA VAL A 234 -0.42 6.29 -31.36
C VAL A 234 -0.74 4.90 -30.81
N GLY A 235 0.04 3.88 -31.21
CA GLY A 235 -0.12 2.52 -30.70
C GLY A 235 0.10 2.38 -29.18
N TYR A 236 1.05 3.14 -28.60
CA TYR A 236 1.29 3.15 -27.15
C TYR A 236 0.05 3.66 -26.41
N TRP A 237 -0.47 4.81 -26.82
CA TRP A 237 -1.66 5.42 -26.20
C TRP A 237 -2.94 4.62 -26.44
N LEU A 238 -3.09 3.95 -27.58
CA LEU A 238 -4.22 3.06 -27.84
C LEU A 238 -4.21 1.85 -26.88
N ILE A 239 -3.05 1.26 -26.63
CA ILE A 239 -2.95 0.13 -25.71
C ILE A 239 -3.15 0.60 -24.26
N THR A 240 -2.63 1.78 -23.87
CA THR A 240 -2.97 2.37 -22.56
C THR A 240 -4.48 2.62 -22.44
N ALA A 241 -5.12 3.17 -23.47
CA ALA A 241 -6.56 3.45 -23.47
C ALA A 241 -7.41 2.17 -23.46
N SER A 242 -6.88 1.04 -23.95
CA SER A 242 -7.57 -0.26 -23.91
C SER A 242 -7.90 -0.74 -22.49
N GLN A 243 -7.22 -0.21 -21.47
CA GLN A 243 -7.52 -0.48 -20.06
C GLN A 243 -8.88 0.13 -19.62
N ILE A 244 -9.38 1.15 -20.32
CA ILE A 244 -10.65 1.81 -19.98
C ILE A 244 -11.85 0.90 -20.29
N PRO A 245 -12.00 0.34 -21.51
CA PRO A 245 -13.03 -0.68 -21.78
C PRO A 245 -12.96 -1.88 -20.83
N LEU A 246 -11.75 -2.30 -20.45
CA LEU A 246 -11.56 -3.41 -19.52
C LEU A 246 -12.07 -3.08 -18.12
N ALA A 247 -11.87 -1.84 -17.65
CA ALA A 247 -12.41 -1.39 -16.38
C ALA A 247 -13.95 -1.30 -16.40
N ILE A 248 -14.51 -0.68 -17.45
CA ILE A 248 -15.96 -0.44 -17.56
C ILE A 248 -16.73 -1.73 -17.82
N GLY A 249 -16.21 -2.63 -18.67
CA GLY A 249 -16.91 -3.87 -19.07
C GLY A 249 -17.13 -4.88 -17.94
N ILE A 250 -16.43 -4.72 -16.81
CA ILE A 250 -16.56 -5.58 -15.63
C ILE A 250 -17.53 -4.96 -14.60
N GLU A 251 -17.77 -3.66 -14.65
CA GLU A 251 -18.62 -2.96 -13.70
C GLU A 251 -20.11 -3.08 -14.06
N THR A 252 -20.87 -3.75 -13.20
CA THR A 252 -22.29 -4.04 -13.42
C THR A 252 -23.25 -3.15 -12.61
N LEU A 253 -22.77 -2.09 -11.94
CA LEU A 253 -23.57 -1.34 -10.96
C LEU A 253 -23.95 0.11 -11.36
N PRO A 254 -25.16 0.58 -10.97
CA PRO A 254 -25.65 1.93 -11.23
C PRO A 254 -25.10 3.02 -10.28
N LYS A 255 -24.24 2.69 -9.30
CA LYS A 255 -23.73 3.63 -8.28
C LYS A 255 -22.29 4.06 -8.57
N VAL A 256 -22.13 5.17 -9.27
CA VAL A 256 -20.85 5.72 -9.79
C VAL A 256 -19.84 6.13 -8.69
N ILE A 257 -20.29 6.38 -7.45
CA ILE A 257 -19.44 6.92 -6.36
C ILE A 257 -18.28 5.99 -6.00
N PHE A 258 -18.51 4.68 -5.97
CA PHE A 258 -17.51 3.72 -5.50
C PHE A 258 -16.39 3.47 -6.54
N PRO A 259 -16.69 3.26 -7.84
CA PRO A 259 -15.68 3.25 -8.90
C PRO A 259 -14.83 4.52 -8.94
N ILE A 260 -15.43 5.71 -8.81
CA ILE A 260 -14.69 6.98 -8.78
C ILE A 260 -13.71 7.03 -7.60
N ALA A 261 -14.17 6.64 -6.41
CA ALA A 261 -13.32 6.60 -5.23
C ALA A 261 -12.15 5.61 -5.42
N ALA A 262 -12.40 4.44 -6.00
CA ALA A 262 -11.38 3.44 -6.31
C ALA A 262 -10.38 3.96 -7.36
N LEU A 263 -10.85 4.62 -8.42
CA LEU A 263 -10.01 5.22 -9.45
C LEU A 263 -9.10 6.31 -8.87
N LEU A 264 -9.66 7.24 -8.08
CA LEU A 264 -8.89 8.31 -7.44
C LEU A 264 -7.86 7.75 -6.44
N SER A 265 -8.27 6.73 -5.67
CA SER A 265 -7.38 6.00 -4.77
C SER A 265 -6.26 5.30 -5.52
N GLY A 266 -6.54 4.77 -6.71
CA GLY A 266 -5.55 4.17 -7.60
C GLY A 266 -4.57 5.20 -8.14
N ILE A 267 -5.05 6.36 -8.61
CA ILE A 267 -4.19 7.43 -9.11
C ILE A 267 -3.22 7.89 -8.01
N LEU A 268 -3.73 8.24 -6.83
CA LEU A 268 -2.89 8.65 -5.71
C LEU A 268 -1.99 7.50 -5.22
N GLY A 269 -2.53 6.28 -5.18
CA GLY A 269 -1.80 5.07 -4.82
C GLY A 269 -0.64 4.76 -5.76
N GLY A 270 -0.81 5.01 -7.07
CA GLY A 270 0.21 4.87 -8.10
C GLY A 270 1.25 5.98 -8.05
N ILE A 271 0.83 7.25 -7.89
CA ILE A 271 1.74 8.40 -7.78
C ILE A 271 2.69 8.23 -6.60
N PHE A 272 2.17 7.81 -5.45
CA PHE A 272 2.92 7.74 -4.19
C PHE A 272 3.44 6.34 -3.85
N GLY A 273 3.05 5.30 -4.60
CA GLY A 273 3.38 3.92 -4.25
C GLY A 273 2.79 3.46 -2.91
N ILE A 274 1.57 3.91 -2.57
CA ILE A 274 0.88 3.58 -1.30
C ILE A 274 -0.16 2.44 -1.47
N GLY A 275 -0.58 2.13 -2.70
CA GLY A 275 -1.53 1.04 -2.98
C GLY A 275 -3.01 1.35 -2.69
N GLY A 276 -3.38 2.63 -2.52
CA GLY A 276 -4.78 3.10 -2.53
C GLY A 276 -5.64 2.80 -1.28
N GLY A 277 -5.20 1.90 -0.39
CA GLY A 277 -5.97 1.48 0.79
C GLY A 277 -6.34 2.60 1.76
N LEU A 278 -5.53 3.66 1.83
CA LEU A 278 -5.75 4.80 2.73
C LEU A 278 -7.04 5.60 2.45
N LEU A 279 -7.50 5.62 1.19
CA LEU A 279 -8.75 6.27 0.81
C LEU A 279 -9.93 5.31 0.80
N ILE A 280 -9.70 4.06 0.39
CA ILE A 280 -10.77 3.06 0.28
C ILE A 280 -11.30 2.67 1.67
N ASN A 281 -10.42 2.57 2.67
CA ASN A 281 -10.81 2.21 4.03
C ASN A 281 -11.92 3.14 4.61
N PRO A 282 -11.74 4.47 4.68
CA PRO A 282 -12.80 5.35 5.18
C PRO A 282 -14.07 5.34 4.32
N VAL A 283 -13.98 5.14 2.99
CA VAL A 283 -15.16 5.00 2.12
C VAL A 283 -15.97 3.76 2.47
N LEU A 284 -15.30 2.62 2.72
CA LEU A 284 -15.94 1.37 3.13
C LEU A 284 -16.59 1.47 4.52
N LEU A 285 -15.96 2.20 5.44
CA LEU A 285 -16.57 2.47 6.76
C LEU A 285 -17.82 3.37 6.64
N GLN A 286 -17.84 4.32 5.70
CA GLN A 286 -18.99 5.20 5.49
C GLN A 286 -20.22 4.48 4.94
N ILE A 287 -20.03 3.43 4.15
CA ILE A 287 -21.12 2.56 3.67
C ILE A 287 -21.54 1.50 4.70
N GLY A 288 -20.95 1.53 5.91
CA GLY A 288 -21.34 0.65 7.02
C GLY A 288 -20.62 -0.69 7.08
N VAL A 289 -19.57 -0.92 6.27
CA VAL A 289 -18.78 -2.17 6.34
C VAL A 289 -18.01 -2.19 7.67
N PRO A 290 -18.06 -3.28 8.44
CA PRO A 290 -17.37 -3.36 9.73
C PRO A 290 -15.84 -3.21 9.56
N PRO A 291 -15.14 -2.61 10.53
CA PRO A 291 -13.73 -2.22 10.38
C PRO A 291 -12.78 -3.39 10.16
N GLN A 292 -13.09 -4.56 10.74
CA GLN A 292 -12.28 -5.76 10.56
C GLN A 292 -12.36 -6.28 9.11
N THR A 293 -13.57 -6.30 8.53
CA THR A 293 -13.81 -6.70 7.14
C THR A 293 -13.24 -5.66 6.17
N THR A 294 -13.43 -4.39 6.47
CA THR A 294 -12.85 -3.29 5.69
C THR A 294 -11.34 -3.40 5.63
N ALA A 295 -10.65 -3.56 6.77
CA ALA A 295 -9.20 -3.63 6.82
C ALA A 295 -8.63 -4.85 6.05
N ALA A 296 -9.30 -6.00 6.14
CA ALA A 296 -8.89 -7.20 5.40
C ALA A 296 -9.13 -7.04 3.88
N THR A 297 -10.29 -6.48 3.50
CA THR A 297 -10.65 -6.22 2.10
C THR A 297 -9.71 -5.21 1.46
N THR A 298 -9.38 -4.11 2.15
CA THR A 298 -8.42 -3.13 1.63
C THR A 298 -7.03 -3.69 1.53
N CYS A 299 -6.54 -4.50 2.49
CA CYS A 299 -5.24 -5.16 2.36
C CYS A 299 -5.17 -6.05 1.11
N PHE A 300 -6.24 -6.80 0.85
CA PHE A 300 -6.33 -7.65 -0.33
C PHE A 300 -6.28 -6.82 -1.63
N MET A 301 -7.02 -5.72 -1.71
CA MET A 301 -6.98 -4.83 -2.88
C MET A 301 -5.63 -4.10 -3.04
N VAL A 302 -5.02 -3.70 -1.91
CA VAL A 302 -3.69 -3.07 -1.85
C VAL A 302 -2.61 -4.02 -2.37
N LEU A 303 -2.73 -5.33 -2.11
CA LEU A 303 -1.79 -6.32 -2.65
C LEU A 303 -1.72 -6.27 -4.17
N PHE A 304 -2.86 -6.38 -4.84
CA PHE A 304 -2.90 -6.38 -6.31
C PHE A 304 -2.49 -5.03 -6.92
N SER A 305 -2.91 -3.92 -6.31
CA SER A 305 -2.61 -2.57 -6.80
C SER A 305 -1.14 -2.17 -6.58
N SER A 306 -0.54 -2.53 -5.43
CA SER A 306 0.88 -2.31 -5.17
C SER A 306 1.77 -3.24 -5.97
N LEU A 307 1.37 -4.50 -6.19
CA LEU A 307 2.09 -5.43 -7.07
C LEU A 307 2.09 -4.91 -8.51
N MET A 308 0.95 -4.38 -8.98
CA MET A 308 0.86 -3.72 -10.28
C MET A 308 1.80 -2.50 -10.39
N SER A 309 1.80 -1.63 -9.38
CA SER A 309 2.70 -0.46 -9.33
C SER A 309 4.17 -0.88 -9.35
N SER A 310 4.54 -1.89 -8.55
CA SER A 310 5.90 -2.43 -8.44
C SER A 310 6.40 -2.98 -9.76
N VAL A 311 5.56 -3.76 -10.45
CA VAL A 311 5.83 -4.25 -11.80
C VAL A 311 6.01 -3.08 -12.77
N GLN A 312 5.10 -2.10 -12.76
CA GLN A 312 5.16 -0.98 -13.69
C GLN A 312 6.45 -0.18 -13.48
N TYR A 313 6.85 0.09 -12.24
CA TYR A 313 8.12 0.75 -11.97
C TYR A 313 9.34 -0.10 -12.37
N LEU A 314 9.25 -1.44 -12.26
CA LEU A 314 10.30 -2.35 -12.73
C LEU A 314 10.44 -2.29 -14.26
N ILE A 315 9.32 -2.32 -14.99
CA ILE A 315 9.27 -2.18 -16.45
C ILE A 315 9.83 -0.81 -16.86
N LEU A 316 9.55 0.24 -16.09
CA LEU A 316 10.08 1.59 -16.33
C LEU A 316 11.58 1.75 -16.03
N GLY A 317 12.26 0.69 -15.56
CA GLY A 317 13.70 0.66 -15.34
C GLY A 317 14.13 1.26 -14.01
N MET A 318 13.38 1.02 -12.94
CA MET A 318 13.78 1.42 -11.58
C MET A 318 15.18 0.91 -11.23
N LYS A 319 16.01 1.78 -10.66
CA LYS A 319 17.31 1.41 -10.07
C LYS A 319 17.10 0.89 -8.65
N GLY A 320 17.91 -0.09 -8.23
CA GLY A 320 17.87 -0.56 -6.83
C GLY A 320 16.87 -1.68 -6.52
N VAL A 321 16.48 -2.47 -7.52
CA VAL A 321 15.49 -3.55 -7.37
C VAL A 321 15.82 -4.51 -6.22
N ILE A 322 17.09 -4.86 -6.01
CA ILE A 322 17.49 -5.78 -4.94
C ILE A 322 17.24 -5.13 -3.58
N VAL A 323 17.59 -3.85 -3.45
CA VAL A 323 17.34 -3.09 -2.22
C VAL A 323 15.84 -3.01 -1.94
N ALA A 324 15.02 -2.72 -2.95
CA ALA A 324 13.56 -2.69 -2.83
C ALA A 324 12.97 -4.04 -2.39
N LEU A 325 13.48 -5.15 -2.94
CA LEU A 325 13.08 -6.51 -2.55
C LEU A 325 13.47 -6.84 -1.11
N VAL A 326 14.64 -6.41 -0.64
CA VAL A 326 15.03 -6.61 0.77
C VAL A 326 14.11 -5.82 1.70
N TYR A 327 13.80 -4.56 1.37
CA TYR A 327 12.79 -3.79 2.11
C TYR A 327 11.40 -4.44 2.08
N ALA A 328 11.00 -5.03 0.95
CA ALA A 328 9.73 -5.78 0.85
C ALA A 328 9.71 -7.00 1.78
N MET A 329 10.78 -7.79 1.82
CA MET A 329 10.91 -8.94 2.72
C MET A 329 10.92 -8.51 4.19
N LEU A 330 11.61 -7.41 4.51
CA LEU A 330 11.62 -6.84 5.85
C LEU A 330 10.20 -6.41 6.27
N CYS A 331 9.48 -5.73 5.39
CA CYS A 331 8.09 -5.33 5.64
C CYS A 331 7.16 -6.53 5.75
N PHE A 332 7.39 -7.60 4.98
CA PHE A 332 6.64 -8.85 5.06
C PHE A 332 6.77 -9.48 6.46
N VAL A 333 8.00 -9.64 6.96
CA VAL A 333 8.25 -10.20 8.30
C VAL A 333 7.69 -9.28 9.40
N GLY A 334 7.93 -7.97 9.29
CA GLY A 334 7.40 -6.98 10.24
C GLY A 334 5.88 -6.96 10.30
N SER A 335 5.20 -7.11 9.17
CA SER A 335 3.75 -7.14 9.09
C SER A 335 3.15 -8.39 9.74
N ILE A 336 3.73 -9.58 9.54
CA ILE A 336 3.29 -10.83 10.21
C ILE A 336 3.42 -10.69 11.73
N LEU A 337 4.58 -10.22 12.20
CA LEU A 337 4.84 -10.04 13.63
C LEU A 337 3.93 -8.95 14.22
N GLY A 338 3.79 -7.83 13.53
CA GLY A 338 2.93 -6.72 13.90
C GLY A 338 1.47 -7.12 14.01
N LEU A 339 0.91 -7.82 13.01
CA LEU A 339 -0.45 -8.36 13.09
C LEU A 339 -0.64 -9.29 14.27
N SER A 340 0.29 -10.22 14.48
CA SER A 340 0.23 -11.18 15.58
C SER A 340 0.21 -10.49 16.94
N ILE A 341 1.03 -9.46 17.13
CA ILE A 341 1.11 -8.69 18.37
C ILE A 341 -0.13 -7.80 18.53
N ILE A 342 -0.48 -7.04 17.50
CA ILE A 342 -1.57 -6.06 17.58
C ILE A 342 -2.91 -6.76 17.77
N GLN A 343 -3.17 -7.89 17.10
CA GLN A 343 -4.39 -8.65 17.34
C GLN A 343 -4.49 -9.15 18.78
N ARG A 344 -3.39 -9.62 19.38
CA ARG A 344 -3.35 -9.99 20.81
C ARG A 344 -3.63 -8.80 21.72
N ILE A 345 -3.07 -7.62 21.40
CA ILE A 345 -3.33 -6.39 22.16
C ILE A 345 -4.80 -6.01 22.06
N VAL A 346 -5.40 -6.06 20.88
CA VAL A 346 -6.82 -5.73 20.67
C VAL A 346 -7.72 -6.66 21.46
N LEU A 347 -7.44 -7.97 21.45
CA LEU A 347 -8.18 -8.96 22.25
C LEU A 347 -8.07 -8.68 23.75
N LYS A 348 -6.89 -8.24 24.22
CA LYS A 348 -6.67 -7.93 25.64
C LYS A 348 -7.26 -6.58 26.06
N SER A 349 -7.24 -5.58 25.18
CA SER A 349 -7.71 -4.23 25.45
C SER A 349 -9.21 -4.03 25.18
N GLY A 350 -9.83 -4.92 24.40
CA GLY A 350 -11.26 -4.86 24.04
C GLY A 350 -11.65 -3.65 23.19
N ARG A 351 -10.68 -2.86 22.68
CA ARG A 351 -10.93 -1.58 21.99
C ARG A 351 -10.18 -1.48 20.67
N VAL A 352 -10.93 -1.48 19.56
CA VAL A 352 -10.37 -1.35 18.20
C VAL A 352 -9.90 0.08 17.93
N SER A 353 -10.46 1.06 18.65
CA SER A 353 -10.06 2.47 18.57
C SER A 353 -8.56 2.71 18.79
N LEU A 354 -7.88 1.87 19.60
CA LEU A 354 -6.45 2.01 19.88
C LEU A 354 -5.59 1.86 18.63
N ILE A 355 -5.96 0.96 17.70
CA ILE A 355 -5.24 0.80 16.44
C ILE A 355 -5.33 2.08 15.61
N VAL A 356 -6.54 2.63 15.49
CA VAL A 356 -6.80 3.83 14.71
C VAL A 356 -6.03 5.02 15.27
N PHE A 357 -5.94 5.15 16.61
CA PHE A 357 -5.12 6.18 17.24
C PHE A 357 -3.63 6.01 16.94
N MET A 358 -3.07 4.80 17.10
CA MET A 358 -1.65 4.55 16.79
C MET A 358 -1.33 4.90 15.33
N VAL A 359 -2.16 4.44 14.38
CA VAL A 359 -1.99 4.79 12.95
C VAL A 359 -2.10 6.29 12.72
N SER A 360 -3.07 6.96 13.35
CA SER A 360 -3.27 8.41 13.20
C SER A 360 -2.10 9.24 13.72
N ILE A 361 -1.47 8.83 14.83
CA ILE A 361 -0.30 9.52 15.40
C ILE A 361 0.88 9.41 14.44
N VAL A 362 1.18 8.20 13.94
CA VAL A 362 2.31 8.00 13.03
C VAL A 362 2.07 8.71 11.69
N MET A 363 0.82 8.74 11.20
CA MET A 363 0.44 9.54 10.03
C MET A 363 0.59 11.05 10.26
N ALA A 364 0.23 11.56 11.44
CA ALA A 364 0.41 12.97 11.78
C ALA A 364 1.90 13.35 11.80
N LEU A 365 2.74 12.52 12.43
CA LEU A 365 4.20 12.72 12.42
C LEU A 365 4.78 12.68 11.00
N SER A 366 4.29 11.75 10.17
CA SER A 366 4.65 11.64 8.75
C SER A 366 4.26 12.89 7.96
N THR A 367 3.06 13.41 8.21
CA THR A 367 2.53 14.62 7.59
C THR A 367 3.38 15.84 7.94
N ILE A 368 3.70 16.02 9.22
CA ILE A 368 4.56 17.12 9.69
C ILE A 368 5.94 17.01 9.04
N SER A 369 6.52 15.82 9.03
CA SER A 369 7.85 15.58 8.45
C SER A 369 7.88 15.90 6.96
N ILE A 370 6.95 15.36 6.16
CA ILE A 370 6.89 15.61 4.71
C ILE A 370 6.60 17.08 4.41
N THR A 371 5.72 17.73 5.18
CA THR A 371 5.38 19.14 4.95
C THR A 371 6.59 20.03 5.24
N CYS A 372 7.29 19.82 6.36
CA CYS A 372 8.46 20.63 6.71
C CYS A 372 9.66 20.34 5.79
N PHE A 373 10.11 19.08 5.69
CA PHE A 373 11.30 18.73 4.91
C PHE A 373 11.05 18.87 3.41
N GLY A 374 9.89 18.42 2.93
CA GLY A 374 9.52 18.57 1.54
C GLY A 374 9.45 20.03 1.10
N ALA A 375 8.94 20.94 1.95
CA ALA A 375 8.96 22.38 1.65
C ALA A 375 10.39 22.94 1.58
N ILE A 376 11.26 22.51 2.50
CA ILE A 376 12.67 22.93 2.50
C ILE A 376 13.39 22.45 1.23
N ASP A 377 13.19 21.20 0.81
CA ASP A 377 13.85 20.65 -0.38
C ASP A 377 13.34 21.29 -1.66
N VAL A 378 12.03 21.57 -1.75
CA VAL A 378 11.45 22.35 -2.86
C VAL A 378 12.04 23.76 -2.90
N TRP A 379 12.17 24.42 -1.74
CA TRP A 379 12.75 25.76 -1.65
C TRP A 379 14.23 25.77 -2.08
N ARG A 380 15.02 24.79 -1.64
CA ARG A 380 16.42 24.63 -2.06
C ARG A 380 16.53 24.37 -3.56
N ALA A 381 15.69 23.48 -4.11
CA ALA A 381 15.67 23.18 -5.53
C ALA A 381 15.31 24.40 -6.38
N TYR A 382 14.38 25.23 -5.89
CA TYR A 382 14.00 26.50 -6.52
C TYR A 382 15.17 27.48 -6.52
N ASN A 383 15.82 27.69 -5.38
CA ASN A 383 16.98 28.58 -5.27
C ASN A 383 18.20 28.10 -6.06
N ALA A 384 18.35 26.78 -6.23
CA ALA A 384 19.42 26.18 -7.03
C ALA A 384 19.17 26.25 -8.55
N GLY A 385 18.03 26.79 -9.00
CA GLY A 385 17.70 26.91 -10.42
C GLY A 385 17.45 25.57 -11.12
N LYS A 386 17.12 24.50 -10.38
CA LYS A 386 16.78 23.20 -10.99
C LYS A 386 15.50 23.34 -11.84
N SER A 387 15.42 22.59 -12.94
CA SER A 387 14.20 22.56 -13.77
C SER A 387 13.01 22.04 -12.96
N MET A 388 12.03 22.92 -12.73
CA MET A 388 10.78 22.64 -12.00
C MET A 388 9.61 22.30 -12.94
N GLY A 389 9.89 22.18 -14.24
CA GLY A 389 8.89 21.90 -15.26
C GLY A 389 8.45 20.44 -15.29
N PHE A 390 7.30 20.21 -15.92
CA PHE A 390 6.85 18.85 -16.22
C PHE A 390 7.83 18.15 -17.15
N LYS A 391 8.07 16.87 -16.89
CA LYS A 391 8.78 16.00 -17.82
C LYS A 391 7.72 15.38 -18.73
N LEU A 392 7.99 15.38 -20.03
CA LEU A 392 7.16 14.58 -20.90
C LEU A 392 7.34 13.09 -20.51
N PRO A 393 6.30 12.26 -20.69
CA PRO A 393 6.43 10.81 -20.49
C PRO A 393 7.46 10.19 -21.48
N CYS A 394 7.82 10.99 -22.49
CA CYS A 394 8.73 10.83 -23.61
C CYS A 394 9.20 12.25 -24.02
#